data_AF-A0A9E3QH41-F1
#
_entry.id   AF-A0A9E3QH41-F1
#
_cell.length_a   1.000
_cell.length_b   1.000
_cell.length_c   1.000
_cell.angle_alpha   90.00
_cell.angle_beta   90.00
_cell.angle_gamma   90.00
#
_symmetry.space_group_name_H-M   'P 1'
#
loop_
_entity.id
_entity.type
_entity.pdbx_description
1 polymer ?
#
loop_
_entity_poly.entity_id
_entity_poly.type
_entity_poly.pdbx_seq_one_letter_code
_entity_poly.pdbx_strand_id
1 'polypeptide(L)'
;MGERIDDETLRAYLAESLPPEASARVEKALRESSELRQRLEDVRQNRDDPSLHTLGAIWRRSRLTCPTRQQLGSYLLDALDPAHARYVAFHLDVVGCPYCQANLADLRSKSDHEAPSRTRQARIFQSSRHLLPREKP
;
A
#
# COMPACT_ATOMS: atom_id res chain seq x y z
N MET A 1 23.65 16.56 28.08
CA MET A 1 23.22 17.82 27.44
C MET A 1 22.16 17.43 26.41
N GLY A 2 20.89 17.44 26.83
CA GLY A 2 19.79 16.93 25.99
C GLY A 2 19.54 17.88 24.84
N GLU A 3 19.62 17.37 23.62
CA GLU A 3 19.33 18.13 22.41
C GLU A 3 17.89 18.65 22.46
N ARG A 4 17.75 19.98 22.39
CA ARG A 4 16.44 20.66 22.45
C ARG A 4 15.57 20.18 21.29
N ILE A 5 14.31 19.87 21.59
CA ILE A 5 13.32 19.59 20.56
C ILE A 5 12.86 20.93 19.99
N ASP A 6 13.24 21.19 18.74
CA ASP A 6 12.84 22.36 17.96
C ASP A 6 11.57 22.08 17.15
N ASP A 7 11.01 23.13 16.55
CA ASP A 7 9.76 23.01 15.81
C ASP A 7 9.91 22.14 14.55
N GLU A 8 11.10 22.09 13.96
CA GLU A 8 11.37 21.19 12.82
C GLU A 8 11.32 19.73 13.23
N THR A 9 11.89 19.37 14.38
CA THR A 9 11.74 18.04 14.97
C THR A 9 10.27 17.73 15.26
N LEU A 10 9.48 18.69 15.76
CA LEU A 10 8.04 18.51 16.00
C LEU A 10 7.26 18.30 14.69
N ARG A 11 7.61 19.02 13.61
CA ARG A 11 7.03 18.81 12.27
C ARG A 11 7.38 17.42 11.73
N ALA A 12 8.64 17.02 11.82
CA ALA A 12 9.08 15.70 11.37
C ALA A 12 8.42 14.57 12.16
N TYR A 13 8.20 14.76 13.47
CA TYR A 13 7.42 13.87 14.33
C TYR A 13 5.96 13.77 13.88
N LEU A 14 5.29 14.90 13.63
CA LEU A 14 3.90 14.92 13.12
C LEU A 14 3.76 14.32 11.72
N ALA A 15 4.82 14.37 10.91
CA ALA A 15 4.87 13.79 9.57
C ALA A 15 5.31 12.31 9.55
N GLU A 16 5.52 11.69 10.72
CA GLU A 16 5.99 10.30 10.85
C GLU A 16 7.31 10.03 10.09
N SER A 17 8.19 11.01 10.04
CA SER A 17 9.43 10.99 9.24
C SER A 17 10.73 10.90 10.06
N LEU A 18 10.63 10.90 11.39
CA LEU A 18 11.78 10.75 12.28
C LEU A 18 12.26 9.29 12.35
N PRO A 19 13.57 9.05 12.54
CA PRO A 19 14.09 7.74 12.92
C PRO A 19 13.49 7.24 14.25
N PRO A 20 13.38 5.91 14.48
CA PRO A 20 12.72 5.34 15.65
C PRO A 20 13.22 5.88 17.01
N GLU A 21 14.55 6.02 17.16
CA GLU A 21 15.16 6.54 18.39
C GLU A 21 14.77 8.01 18.66
N ALA A 22 14.68 8.82 17.60
CA ALA A 22 14.27 10.21 17.69
C ALA A 22 12.77 10.34 18.02
N SER A 23 11.91 9.47 17.46
CA SER A 23 10.48 9.42 17.81
C SER A 23 10.27 9.09 19.28
N ALA A 24 10.92 8.03 19.79
CA ALA A 24 10.82 7.62 21.19
C ALA A 24 11.29 8.73 22.16
N ARG A 25 12.34 9.48 21.78
CA ARG A 25 12.81 10.65 22.54
C ARG A 25 11.74 11.75 22.60
N VAL A 26 11.13 12.08 21.46
CA VAL A 26 10.06 13.10 21.39
C VAL A 26 8.84 12.65 22.20
N GLU A 27 8.42 11.39 22.10
CA GLU A 27 7.32 10.83 22.89
C GLU A 27 7.56 10.94 24.40
N LYS A 28 8.76 10.57 24.85
CA LYS A 28 9.13 10.68 26.26
C LYS A 28 9.03 12.13 26.73
N ALA A 29 9.61 13.06 25.97
CA ALA A 29 9.57 14.49 26.29
C ALA A 29 8.14 15.05 26.29
N LEU A 30 7.28 14.60 25.38
CA LEU A 30 5.87 14.99 25.32
C LEU A 30 5.07 14.48 26.53
N ARG A 31 5.36 13.28 27.06
CA ARG A 31 4.71 12.82 28.30
C ARG A 31 5.07 13.74 29.47
N GLU A 32 6.34 14.12 29.57
CA GLU A 32 6.90 14.84 30.71
C GLU A 32 6.63 16.35 30.69
N SER A 33 6.28 16.95 29.54
CA SER A 33 6.11 18.42 29.42
C SER A 33 4.77 18.83 28.81
N SER A 34 3.97 19.58 29.57
CA SER A 34 2.74 20.22 29.07
C SER A 34 3.03 21.37 28.10
N GLU A 35 4.10 22.12 28.33
CA GLU A 35 4.56 23.20 27.44
C GLU A 35 4.94 22.66 26.06
N LEU A 36 5.64 21.52 26.01
CA LEU A 36 6.00 20.88 24.74
C LEU A 36 4.76 20.33 24.01
N ARG A 37 3.77 19.80 24.75
CA ARG A 37 2.48 19.40 24.16
C ARG A 37 1.73 20.59 23.56
N GLN A 38 1.77 21.74 24.22
CA GLN A 38 1.16 22.97 23.71
C GLN A 38 1.88 23.45 22.45
N ARG A 39 3.22 23.48 22.46
CA ARG A 39 4.01 23.80 21.26
C ARG A 39 3.79 22.81 20.11
N LEU A 40 3.61 21.52 20.38
CA LEU A 40 3.27 20.52 19.36
C LEU A 40 1.91 20.85 18.72
N GLU A 41 0.92 21.25 19.53
CA GLU A 41 -0.38 21.66 19.04
C GLU A 41 -0.29 22.96 18.23
N ASP A 42 0.48 23.95 18.68
CA ASP A 42 0.73 25.17 17.92
C ASP A 42 1.40 24.87 16.57
N VAL A 43 2.37 23.95 16.52
CA VAL A 43 3.00 23.50 15.26
C VAL A 43 2.02 22.73 14.38
N ARG A 44 1.09 21.97 14.97
CA ARG A 44 0.02 21.26 14.26
C ARG A 44 -1.02 22.21 13.66
N GLN A 45 -1.36 23.28 14.36
CA GLN A 45 -2.36 24.28 13.95
C GLN A 45 -1.77 25.32 12.98
N ASN A 46 -0.54 25.76 13.22
CA ASN A 46 0.24 26.60 12.30
C ASN A 46 0.92 25.78 11.20
N ARG A 47 0.43 24.55 10.98
CA ARG A 47 0.80 23.75 9.82
C ARG A 47 0.07 24.33 8.62
N ASP A 48 0.56 25.47 8.15
CA ASP A 48 0.47 25.84 6.75
C ASP A 48 1.26 24.77 6.00
N ASP A 49 0.68 23.58 5.82
CA ASP A 49 1.21 22.58 4.92
C ASP A 49 0.55 22.82 3.56
N PRO A 50 1.11 23.69 2.69
CA PRO A 50 0.61 23.82 1.33
C PRO A 50 0.63 22.46 0.62
N SER A 51 1.42 21.48 1.10
CA SER A 51 1.44 20.13 0.56
C SER A 51 0.15 19.33 0.78
N LEU A 52 -0.60 19.54 1.88
CA LEU A 52 -1.83 18.78 2.18
C LEU A 52 -3.04 19.16 1.31
N HIS A 53 -3.02 20.35 0.72
CA HIS A 53 -4.08 20.86 -0.17
C HIS A 53 -3.62 21.04 -1.62
N THR A 54 -2.41 20.58 -1.99
CA THR A 54 -2.08 20.52 -3.41
C THR A 54 -3.00 19.54 -4.13
N LEU A 55 -3.34 19.85 -5.39
CA LEU A 55 -4.06 18.92 -6.26
C LEU A 55 -3.36 17.55 -6.31
N GLY A 56 -2.02 17.52 -6.33
CA GLY A 56 -1.24 16.28 -6.34
C GLY A 56 -1.35 15.45 -5.04
N ALA A 57 -1.48 16.09 -3.88
CA ALA A 57 -1.70 15.37 -2.61
C ALA A 57 -3.14 14.86 -2.50
N ILE A 58 -4.12 15.68 -2.87
CA ILE A 58 -5.53 15.27 -2.91
C ILE A 58 -5.71 14.10 -3.89
N TRP A 59 -5.10 14.16 -5.08
CA TRP A 59 -5.17 13.09 -6.08
C TRP A 59 -4.64 11.76 -5.55
N ARG A 60 -3.46 11.76 -4.92
CA ARG A 60 -2.85 10.54 -4.35
C ARG A 60 -3.68 9.99 -3.18
N ARG A 61 -4.18 10.86 -2.30
CA ARG A 61 -5.01 10.45 -1.14
C ARG A 61 -6.35 9.88 -1.57
N SER A 62 -7.00 10.53 -2.55
CA SER A 62 -8.29 10.10 -3.11
C SER A 62 -8.15 8.96 -4.11
N ARG A 63 -6.92 8.60 -4.51
CA ARG A 63 -6.60 7.46 -5.37
C ARG A 63 -7.34 7.52 -6.72
N LEU A 64 -7.53 8.72 -7.26
CA LEU A 64 -8.42 8.96 -8.40
C LEU A 64 -8.06 8.18 -9.67
N THR A 65 -6.77 7.87 -9.85
CA THR A 65 -6.25 7.10 -10.99
C THR A 65 -5.87 5.67 -10.64
N CYS A 66 -6.02 5.25 -9.38
CA CYS A 66 -5.60 3.91 -9.00
C CYS A 66 -6.55 2.85 -9.61
N PRO A 67 -6.02 1.80 -10.27
CA PRO A 67 -6.83 0.64 -10.62
C PRO A 67 -7.37 -0.03 -9.36
N THR A 68 -8.54 -0.63 -9.47
CA THR A 68 -9.14 -1.40 -8.38
C THR A 68 -8.34 -2.67 -8.10
N ARG A 69 -8.47 -3.22 -6.89
CA ARG A 69 -7.80 -4.48 -6.54
C ARG A 69 -8.22 -5.65 -7.46
N GLN A 70 -9.47 -5.66 -7.93
CA GLN A 70 -9.93 -6.64 -8.92
C GLN A 70 -9.22 -6.46 -10.26
N GLN A 71 -9.08 -5.21 -10.75
CA GLN A 71 -8.35 -4.92 -11.99
C GLN A 71 -6.86 -5.30 -11.89
N LEU A 72 -6.22 -5.08 -10.73
CA LEU A 72 -4.87 -5.56 -10.47
C LEU A 72 -4.77 -7.09 -10.50
N GLY A 73 -5.79 -7.79 -10.02
CA GLY A 73 -5.88 -9.26 -10.13
C GLY A 73 -6.03 -9.71 -11.58
N SER A 74 -6.94 -9.10 -12.33
CA SER A 74 -7.09 -9.36 -13.78
C SER A 74 -5.82 -9.04 -14.57
N TYR A 75 -5.07 -8.01 -14.17
CA TYR A 75 -3.77 -7.69 -14.75
C TYR A 75 -2.74 -8.81 -14.53
N LEU A 76 -2.66 -9.38 -13.33
CA LEU A 76 -1.76 -10.52 -13.05
C LEU A 76 -2.12 -11.79 -13.83
N LEU A 77 -3.38 -11.95 -14.19
CA LEU A 77 -3.90 -13.10 -14.93
C LEU A 77 -3.90 -12.86 -16.45
N ASP A 78 -3.30 -11.77 -16.94
CA ASP A 78 -3.33 -11.35 -18.35
C ASP A 78 -4.76 -11.31 -18.94
N ALA A 79 -5.75 -10.95 -18.12
CA ALA A 79 -7.17 -11.00 -18.44
C ALA A 79 -7.81 -9.61 -18.65
N LEU A 80 -7.01 -8.56 -18.79
CA LEU A 80 -7.48 -7.21 -19.12
C LEU A 80 -7.46 -6.96 -20.63
N ASP A 81 -8.32 -6.05 -21.08
CA ASP A 81 -8.21 -5.46 -22.41
C ASP A 81 -6.80 -4.82 -22.61
N PRO A 82 -6.17 -4.91 -23.79
CA PRO A 82 -4.82 -4.41 -24.02
C PRO A 82 -4.62 -2.92 -23.70
N ALA A 83 -5.61 -2.05 -23.96
CA ALA A 83 -5.50 -0.65 -23.63
C ALA A 83 -5.47 -0.45 -22.10
N HIS A 84 -6.29 -1.20 -21.39
CA HIS A 84 -6.36 -1.14 -19.94
C HIS A 84 -5.12 -1.76 -19.27
N ALA A 85 -4.61 -2.87 -19.79
CA ALA A 85 -3.37 -3.48 -19.32
C ALA A 85 -2.19 -2.50 -19.43
N ARG A 86 -2.07 -1.76 -20.55
CA ARG A 86 -1.05 -0.70 -20.70
C ARG A 86 -1.20 0.41 -19.67
N TYR A 87 -2.43 0.83 -19.37
CA TYR A 87 -2.69 1.83 -18.33
C TYR A 87 -2.23 1.34 -16.95
N VAL A 88 -2.57 0.09 -16.60
CA VAL A 88 -2.16 -0.51 -15.32
C VAL A 88 -0.65 -0.61 -15.23
N ALA A 89 0.03 -1.05 -16.30
CA ALA A 89 1.49 -1.09 -16.37
C ALA A 89 2.10 0.32 -16.17
N PHE A 90 1.60 1.33 -16.88
CA PHE A 90 2.02 2.72 -16.69
C PHE A 90 1.84 3.19 -15.24
N HIS A 91 0.71 2.86 -14.61
CA HIS A 91 0.42 3.26 -13.23
C HIS A 91 1.35 2.57 -12.21
N LEU A 92 1.76 1.33 -12.49
CA LEU A 92 2.65 0.56 -11.64
C LEU A 92 4.12 0.96 -11.81
N ASP A 93 4.56 1.15 -13.05
CA ASP A 93 5.99 1.24 -13.39
C ASP A 93 6.45 2.69 -13.57
N VAL A 94 5.60 3.57 -14.13
CA VAL A 94 5.95 4.97 -14.40
C VAL A 94 5.46 5.89 -13.30
N VAL A 95 4.18 5.78 -12.92
CA VAL A 95 3.65 6.54 -11.77
C VAL A 95 4.22 6.01 -10.45
N GLY A 96 4.55 4.71 -10.39
CA GLY A 96 5.20 4.12 -9.21
C GLY A 96 4.31 4.15 -7.97
N CYS A 97 2.99 3.97 -8.12
CA CYS A 97 2.04 4.13 -7.02
C CYS A 97 2.26 3.09 -5.90
N PRO A 98 2.67 3.48 -4.68
CA PRO A 98 3.00 2.53 -3.61
C PRO A 98 1.79 1.70 -3.16
N TYR A 99 0.60 2.29 -3.20
CA TYR A 99 -0.65 1.60 -2.85
C TYR A 99 -0.96 0.46 -3.82
N CYS A 100 -0.84 0.69 -5.12
CA CYS A 100 -1.11 -0.33 -6.13
C CYS A 100 -0.03 -1.41 -6.16
N GLN A 101 1.23 -1.04 -5.98
CA GLN A 101 2.33 -2.00 -5.86
C GLN A 101 2.16 -2.93 -4.65
N ALA A 102 1.77 -2.39 -3.48
CA ALA A 102 1.48 -3.20 -2.30
C ALA A 102 0.31 -4.16 -2.54
N ASN A 103 -0.78 -3.67 -3.14
CA ASN A 103 -1.92 -4.54 -3.51
C ASN A 103 -1.51 -5.64 -4.49
N LEU A 104 -0.67 -5.33 -5.49
CA LEU A 104 -0.16 -6.30 -6.45
C LEU A 104 0.71 -7.37 -5.77
N ALA A 105 1.59 -6.95 -4.86
CA ALA A 105 2.42 -7.86 -4.06
C ALA A 105 1.57 -8.81 -3.21
N ASP A 106 0.53 -8.29 -2.53
CA ASP A 106 -0.41 -9.12 -1.77
C ASP A 106 -1.19 -10.10 -2.66
N LEU A 107 -1.56 -9.69 -3.87
CA LEU A 107 -2.27 -10.56 -4.81
C LEU A 107 -1.36 -11.68 -5.31
N ARG A 108 -0.08 -11.37 -5.60
CA ARG A 108 0.93 -12.36 -5.99
C ARG A 108 1.19 -13.38 -4.88
N SER A 109 1.36 -12.93 -3.64
CA SER A 109 1.55 -13.86 -2.52
C SER A 109 0.34 -14.77 -2.32
N LYS A 110 -0.89 -14.25 -2.48
CA LYS A 110 -2.10 -15.07 -2.45
C LYS A 110 -2.15 -16.08 -3.59
N SER A 111 -1.78 -15.73 -4.82
CA SER A 111 -1.73 -16.73 -5.91
C SER A 111 -0.67 -17.80 -5.67
N ASP A 112 0.45 -17.46 -5.04
CA ASP A 112 1.51 -18.42 -4.69
C ASP A 112 1.08 -19.36 -3.55
N HIS A 113 0.31 -18.85 -2.57
CA HIS A 113 -0.25 -19.63 -1.47
C HIS A 113 -1.53 -20.40 -1.84
N GLU A 114 -2.27 -19.92 -2.84
CA GLU A 114 -3.45 -20.55 -3.44
C GLU A 114 -3.06 -21.32 -4.71
N ALA A 115 -1.85 -21.88 -4.76
CA ALA A 115 -1.57 -23.06 -5.55
C ALA A 115 -2.11 -24.29 -4.78
N PRO A 116 -3.37 -24.72 -4.97
CA PRO A 116 -3.72 -26.08 -4.60
C PRO A 116 -2.92 -26.97 -5.54
N SER A 117 -1.85 -27.52 -4.96
CA SER A 117 -1.12 -28.73 -5.34
C SER A 117 -1.79 -29.52 -6.46
N ARG A 118 -0.99 -30.04 -7.40
CA ARG A 118 -1.38 -31.06 -8.38
C ARG A 118 -2.41 -32.07 -7.84
N THR A 119 -2.41 -32.35 -6.54
CA THR A 119 -3.42 -33.07 -5.74
C THR A 119 -4.88 -32.61 -5.85
N ARG A 120 -5.23 -31.32 -5.97
CA ARG A 120 -6.64 -30.87 -6.15
C ARG A 120 -7.10 -31.08 -7.59
N GLN A 121 -6.27 -30.72 -8.57
CA GLN A 121 -6.54 -31.00 -9.99
C GLN A 121 -6.62 -32.52 -10.25
N ALA A 122 -5.72 -33.31 -9.64
CA ALA A 122 -5.75 -34.77 -9.71
C ALA A 122 -7.01 -35.36 -9.07
N ARG A 123 -7.49 -34.82 -7.94
CA ARG A 123 -8.75 -35.25 -7.32
C ARG A 123 -9.96 -34.93 -8.19
N ILE A 124 -10.03 -33.72 -8.76
CA ILE A 124 -11.10 -33.33 -9.69
C ILE A 124 -11.06 -34.19 -10.96
N PHE A 125 -9.88 -34.44 -11.52
CA PHE A 125 -9.70 -35.32 -12.66
C PHE A 125 -10.16 -36.74 -12.31
N GLN A 126 -9.69 -37.31 -11.19
CA GLN A 126 -10.09 -38.63 -10.70
C GLN A 126 -11.61 -38.76 -10.50
N SER A 127 -12.25 -37.76 -9.89
CA SER A 127 -13.69 -37.78 -9.67
C SER A 127 -14.48 -37.60 -10.97
N SER A 128 -13.94 -36.91 -11.98
CA SER A 128 -14.62 -36.66 -13.27
C SER A 128 -14.26 -37.65 -14.38
N ARG A 129 -13.43 -38.68 -14.11
CA ARG A 129 -13.02 -39.71 -15.10
C ARG A 129 -14.19 -40.40 -15.80
N HIS A 130 -15.33 -40.54 -15.12
CA HIS A 130 -16.52 -41.19 -15.66
C HIS A 130 -17.33 -40.30 -16.62
N LEU A 131 -17.05 -38.99 -16.66
CA LEU A 131 -17.66 -38.02 -17.56
C LEU A 131 -16.85 -37.83 -18.85
N LEU A 132 -15.62 -38.38 -18.91
CA LEU A 132 -14.79 -38.31 -20.09
C LEU A 132 -15.21 -39.41 -21.08
N PRO A 133 -15.36 -39.08 -22.38
CA PRO A 133 -15.67 -40.08 -23.39
C PRO A 133 -14.58 -41.14 -23.39
N ARG A 134 -14.97 -42.42 -23.41
CA ARG A 134 -14.00 -43.51 -23.56
C ARG A 134 -13.39 -43.40 -24.95
N GLU A 135 -12.07 -43.28 -25.03
CA GLU A 135 -11.36 -43.41 -26.30
C GLU A 135 -11.77 -44.74 -26.95
N LYS A 136 -12.29 -44.62 -28.17
CA LYS A 136 -12.68 -45.76 -29.00
C LYS A 136 -11.38 -46.39 -29.53
N PRO A 137 -11.25 -47.72 -29.52
CA PRO A 137 -10.04 -48.41 -29.99
C PRO A 137 -9.74 -48.12 -31.47
#